data_AF-A0A0B7FPP1-F1
#
_entry.id   AF-A0A0B7FPP1-F1
#
_cell.length_a   1.000
_cell.length_b   1.000
_cell.length_c   1.000
_cell.angle_alpha   90.00
_cell.angle_beta   90.00
_cell.angle_gamma   90.00
#
_symmetry.space_group_name_H-M   'P 1'
#
loop_
_entity.id
_entity.type
_entity.pdbx_description
1 polymer ?
#
loop_
_entity_poly.entity_id
_entity_poly.type
_entity_poly.pdbx_seq_one_letter_code
_entity_poly.pdbx_strand_id
1 'polypeptide(L)'
;MLPYRAQGAAMAIEDAVVLGGLLSGIRAEDDLPGLLRAYQTLRLPRTAETQKSSKLNQFIFHLPDGPEQVARDAEMKMAMQWEKGLMSGQNKTGGLQLEEGSSCEGNMNQWADRSKNERQFGYDAFAAVEEWWERSNGI
;
A
#
# COMPACT_ATOMS: atom_id res chain seq x y z
N MET A 1 5.42 -4.57 12.00
CA MET A 1 5.49 -5.17 10.63
C MET A 1 6.95 -5.36 10.23
N LEU A 2 7.26 -6.25 9.29
CA LEU A 2 8.61 -6.38 8.75
C LEU A 2 9.00 -5.14 7.91
N PRO A 3 10.28 -4.79 7.76
CA PRO A 3 10.69 -3.56 7.08
C PRO A 3 10.73 -3.66 5.54
N TYR A 4 10.16 -4.70 4.92
CA TYR A 4 10.30 -4.95 3.47
C TYR A 4 9.43 -4.10 2.55
N ARG A 5 8.52 -3.30 3.09
CA ARG A 5 7.77 -2.27 2.35
C ARG A 5 8.11 -0.84 2.79
N ALA A 6 8.94 -0.68 3.82
CA ALA A 6 9.31 0.60 4.40
C ALA A 6 8.11 1.49 4.83
N GLN A 7 7.01 0.87 5.30
CA GLN A 7 5.78 1.60 5.67
C GLN A 7 5.50 1.67 7.17
N GLY A 8 6.37 1.15 8.03
CA GLY A 8 6.11 1.08 9.47
C GLY A 8 5.80 2.45 10.10
N ALA A 9 6.63 3.45 9.81
CA ALA A 9 6.42 4.81 10.30
C ALA A 9 5.20 5.49 9.65
N ALA A 10 4.97 5.27 8.36
CA ALA A 10 3.80 5.79 7.66
C ALA A 10 2.49 5.27 8.28
N MET A 11 2.43 3.98 8.62
CA MET A 11 1.27 3.40 9.32
C MET A 11 1.01 4.08 10.67
N ALA A 12 2.06 4.34 11.45
CA ALA A 12 1.91 5.02 12.74
C ALA A 12 1.41 6.47 12.59
N ILE A 13 1.84 7.18 11.53
CA ILE A 13 1.34 8.52 11.22
C ILE A 13 -0.13 8.46 10.83
N GLU A 14 -0.52 7.54 9.94
CA GLU A 14 -1.93 7.32 9.58
C GLU A 14 -2.78 6.97 10.81
N ASP A 15 -2.28 6.10 11.70
CA ASP A 15 -2.93 5.72 12.95
C ASP A 15 -3.16 6.95 13.86
N ALA A 16 -2.17 7.84 13.97
CA ALA A 16 -2.28 9.07 14.74
C ALA A 16 -3.33 10.03 14.16
N VAL A 17 -3.39 10.17 12.82
CA VAL A 17 -4.40 10.98 12.14
C VAL A 17 -5.80 10.43 12.41
N VAL A 18 -6.00 9.12 12.20
CA VAL A 18 -7.32 8.50 12.38
C VAL A 18 -7.77 8.53 13.84
N LEU A 19 -6.88 8.17 14.78
CA LEU A 19 -7.21 8.21 16.19
C LEU A 19 -7.49 9.64 16.67
N GLY A 20 -6.68 10.61 16.24
CA GLY A 20 -6.87 12.03 16.57
C GLY A 20 -8.20 12.59 16.05
N GLY A 21 -8.54 12.31 14.80
CA GLY A 21 -9.78 12.77 14.18
C GLY A 21 -11.05 12.09 14.72
N LEU A 22 -10.94 10.86 15.23
CA LEU A 22 -12.06 10.23 15.95
C LEU A 22 -12.20 10.80 17.36
N LEU A 23 -11.09 10.95 18.09
CA LEU A 23 -11.12 11.45 19.46
C LEU A 23 -11.43 12.95 19.56
N SER A 24 -11.32 13.73 18.48
CA SER A 24 -11.75 15.14 18.48
C SER A 24 -13.27 15.30 18.66
N GLY A 25 -14.07 14.25 18.44
CA GLY A 25 -15.51 14.24 18.66
C GLY A 25 -15.94 13.75 20.06
N ILE A 26 -15.00 13.46 20.96
CA ILE A 26 -15.31 12.93 22.30
C ILE A 26 -16.10 13.94 23.14
N ARG A 27 -17.19 13.52 23.77
CA ARG A 27 -18.02 14.34 24.67
C ARG A 27 -17.93 13.84 26.11
N ALA A 28 -17.79 12.53 26.30
CA ALA A 28 -17.61 11.89 27.60
C ALA A 28 -16.69 10.66 27.50
N GLU A 29 -16.19 10.18 28.63
CA GLU A 29 -15.36 8.96 28.68
C GLU A 29 -16.11 7.72 28.14
N ASP A 30 -17.44 7.68 28.29
CA ASP A 30 -18.29 6.60 27.79
C ASP A 30 -18.32 6.50 26.25
N ASP A 31 -17.86 7.53 25.52
CA ASP A 31 -17.74 7.50 24.06
C ASP A 31 -16.50 6.70 23.61
N LEU A 32 -15.48 6.56 24.46
CA LEU A 32 -14.19 5.95 24.12
C LEU A 32 -14.32 4.55 23.53
N PRO A 33 -15.10 3.61 24.11
CA PRO A 33 -15.24 2.28 23.53
C PRO A 33 -15.81 2.30 22.11
N GLY A 34 -16.71 3.24 21.79
CA GLY A 34 -17.27 3.42 20.46
C GLY A 34 -16.23 3.92 19.46
N LEU A 35 -15.51 4.98 19.82
CA LEU A 35 -14.47 5.59 18.98
C LEU A 35 -13.28 4.65 18.76
N LEU A 36 -12.88 3.86 19.76
CA LEU A 36 -11.82 2.86 19.60
C LEU A 36 -12.24 1.69 18.69
N ARG A 37 -13.53 1.30 18.70
CA ARG A 37 -14.05 0.34 17.71
C ARG A 37 -14.02 0.93 16.30
N ALA A 38 -14.40 2.20 16.14
CA ALA A 38 -14.30 2.90 14.86
C ALA A 38 -12.86 2.94 14.33
N TYR A 39 -11.90 3.30 15.19
CA TYR A 39 -10.47 3.26 14.88
C TYR A 39 -10.05 1.87 14.38
N GLN A 40 -10.42 0.81 15.11
CA GLN A 40 -10.11 -0.56 14.70
C GLN A 40 -10.75 -0.91 13.35
N THR A 41 -12.01 -0.54 13.11
CA THR A 41 -12.70 -0.79 11.84
C THR A 41 -12.01 -0.11 10.66
N LEU A 42 -11.56 1.14 10.83
CA LEU A 42 -10.88 1.90 9.78
C LEU A 42 -9.45 1.39 9.53
N ARG A 43 -8.71 1.06 10.59
CA ARG A 43 -7.26 0.79 10.51
C ARG A 43 -6.90 -0.67 10.33
N LEU A 44 -7.70 -1.62 10.81
CA LEU A 44 -7.36 -3.05 10.73
C LEU A 44 -7.20 -3.54 9.28
N PRO A 45 -8.13 -3.27 8.35
CA PRO A 45 -7.97 -3.75 6.97
C PRO A 45 -6.75 -3.13 6.27
N ARG A 46 -6.52 -1.82 6.51
CA ARG A 46 -5.45 -1.03 5.92
C ARG A 46 -4.06 -1.49 6.37
N THR A 47 -3.88 -1.66 7.68
CA THR A 47 -2.61 -2.12 8.28
C THR A 47 -2.32 -3.58 7.93
N ALA A 48 -3.36 -4.44 7.91
CA ALA A 48 -3.22 -5.85 7.54
C ALA A 48 -2.75 -6.03 6.09
N GLU A 49 -3.29 -5.25 5.14
CA GLU A 49 -2.88 -5.31 3.73
C GLU A 49 -1.40 -4.91 3.56
N THR A 50 -0.96 -3.83 4.20
CA THR A 50 0.45 -3.41 4.17
C THR A 50 1.37 -4.44 4.85
N GLN A 51 0.94 -5.06 5.94
CA GLN A 51 1.68 -6.14 6.59
C GLN A 51 1.80 -7.37 5.68
N LYS A 52 0.71 -7.76 5.01
CA LYS A 52 0.69 -8.87 4.05
C LYS A 52 1.65 -8.61 2.88
N SER A 53 1.61 -7.40 2.32
CA SER A 53 2.52 -6.99 1.26
C SER A 53 3.98 -7.03 1.71
N SER A 54 4.28 -6.60 2.95
CA SER A 54 5.64 -6.70 3.49
C SER A 54 6.09 -8.14 3.71
N LYS A 55 5.18 -9.03 4.11
CA LYS A 55 5.50 -10.47 4.24
C LYS A 55 5.72 -11.11 2.87
N LEU A 56 4.98 -10.68 1.85
CA LEU A 56 5.22 -11.12 0.47
C LEU A 56 6.60 -10.69 -0.02
N ASN A 57 7.02 -9.44 0.23
CA ASN A 57 8.39 -9.01 -0.12
C ASN A 57 9.46 -9.79 0.65
N GLN A 58 9.23 -10.16 1.91
CA GLN A 58 10.15 -11.04 2.64
C GLN A 58 10.41 -12.33 1.84
N PHE A 59 9.35 -12.97 1.36
CA PHE A 59 9.47 -14.20 0.57
C PHE A 59 10.15 -13.95 -0.77
N ILE A 60 9.64 -12.97 -1.54
CA ILE A 60 10.14 -12.66 -2.89
C ILE A 60 11.64 -12.37 -2.86
N PHE A 61 12.12 -11.61 -1.87
CA PHE A 61 13.51 -11.20 -1.78
C PHE A 61 14.49 -12.32 -1.40
N HIS A 62 14.01 -13.37 -0.75
CA HIS A 62 14.85 -14.44 -0.21
C HIS A 62 14.57 -15.80 -0.87
N LEU A 63 14.16 -15.80 -2.14
CA LEU A 63 14.16 -17.04 -2.91
C LEU A 63 15.57 -17.65 -2.90
N PRO A 64 15.70 -18.97 -2.66
CA PRO A 64 16.99 -19.63 -2.79
C PRO A 64 17.47 -19.56 -4.24
N ASP A 65 18.79 -19.65 -4.43
CA ASP A 65 19.37 -19.70 -5.77
C ASP A 65 18.77 -20.87 -6.56
N GLY A 66 18.24 -20.58 -7.75
CA GLY A 66 17.51 -21.56 -8.54
C GLY A 66 16.65 -20.94 -9.65
N PRO A 67 15.92 -21.79 -10.42
CA PRO A 67 15.08 -21.34 -11.53
C PRO A 67 14.06 -20.27 -11.13
N GLU A 68 13.47 -20.37 -9.95
CA GLU A 68 12.48 -19.41 -9.44
C GLU A 68 13.11 -18.04 -9.15
N GLN A 69 14.31 -18.03 -8.57
CA GLN A 69 15.06 -16.79 -8.33
C GLN A 69 15.48 -16.13 -9.65
N VAL A 70 15.91 -16.92 -10.65
CA VAL A 70 16.23 -16.42 -11.99
C VAL A 70 15.00 -15.82 -12.68
N ALA A 71 13.84 -16.48 -12.58
CA ALA A 71 12.59 -15.96 -13.12
C ALA A 71 12.18 -14.63 -12.47
N ARG A 72 12.26 -14.56 -11.13
CA ARG A 72 12.00 -13.33 -10.36
C ARG A 72 12.92 -12.19 -10.79
N ASP A 73 14.22 -12.45 -10.92
CA ASP A 73 15.21 -11.44 -11.33
C ASP A 73 14.96 -10.92 -12.75
N ALA A 74 14.60 -11.82 -13.68
CA ALA A 74 14.25 -11.44 -15.04
C ALA A 74 13.03 -10.51 -15.06
N GLU A 75 11.99 -10.82 -14.29
CA GLU A 75 10.78 -10.02 -14.16
C GLU A 75 11.06 -8.63 -13.55
N MET A 76 11.83 -8.58 -12.45
CA MET A 76 12.25 -7.31 -11.83
C MET A 76 13.06 -6.43 -12.79
N LYS A 77 13.96 -7.04 -13.57
CA LYS A 77 14.76 -6.33 -14.58
C LYS A 77 13.89 -5.77 -15.69
N MET A 78 12.93 -6.54 -16.19
CA MET A 78 11.97 -6.08 -17.20
C MET A 78 11.15 -4.88 -16.69
N ALA A 79 10.64 -4.97 -15.46
CA ALA A 79 9.90 -3.90 -14.82
C ALA A 79 10.73 -2.60 -14.68
N MET A 80 11.97 -2.71 -14.21
CA MET A 80 12.89 -1.57 -14.09
C MET A 80 13.19 -0.93 -15.46
N GLN A 81 13.46 -1.75 -16.48
CA GLN A 81 13.71 -1.25 -17.83
C GLN A 81 12.49 -0.56 -18.43
N TRP A 82 11.28 -1.03 -18.10
CA TRP A 82 10.03 -0.39 -18.48
C TRP A 82 9.89 1.00 -17.86
N GLU A 83 10.02 1.12 -16.53
CA GLU A 83 9.97 2.40 -15.83
C GLU A 83 11.00 3.40 -16.35
N LYS A 84 12.23 2.94 -16.60
CA LYS A 84 13.28 3.79 -17.19
C LYS A 84 12.87 4.32 -18.57
N GLY A 85 12.21 3.51 -19.39
CA GLY A 85 11.68 3.91 -20.68
C GLY A 85 10.65 5.03 -20.55
N LEU A 86 9.65 4.83 -19.69
CA LEU A 86 8.62 5.83 -19.40
C LEU A 86 9.22 7.17 -18.94
N MET A 87 10.18 7.13 -18.01
CA MET A 87 10.83 8.33 -17.46
C MET A 87 11.66 9.09 -18.50
N SER A 88 12.25 8.38 -19.45
CA SER A 88 13.12 8.97 -20.47
C SER A 88 12.38 9.61 -21.64
N GLY A 89 11.06 9.47 -21.74
CA GLY A 89 10.28 9.90 -22.91
C GLY A 89 10.61 9.17 -24.21
N GLN A 90 11.50 8.15 -24.16
CA GLN A 90 11.81 7.29 -25.29
C GLN A 90 10.75 6.19 -25.38
N ASN A 91 9.66 6.45 -26.10
CA ASN A 91 8.74 5.41 -26.53
C ASN A 91 9.52 4.35 -27.33
N LYS A 92 9.58 3.13 -26.80
CA LYS A 92 10.53 2.08 -27.20
C LYS A 92 10.21 1.47 -28.57
N THR A 93 11.06 1.76 -29.56
CA THR A 93 11.46 0.79 -30.58
C THR A 93 12.52 -0.15 -29.98
N GLY A 94 12.11 -1.22 -29.28
CA GLY A 94 13.09 -2.14 -28.70
C GLY A 94 12.57 -3.21 -27.75
N GLY A 95 11.71 -4.10 -28.24
CA GLY A 95 11.78 -5.52 -27.87
C GLY A 95 10.86 -6.09 -26.80
N LEU A 96 10.31 -5.30 -25.87
CA LEU A 96 9.29 -5.79 -24.91
C LEU A 96 8.20 -4.72 -24.76
N GLN A 97 7.17 -4.85 -25.59
CA GLN A 97 5.93 -4.09 -25.53
C GLN A 97 5.01 -4.78 -24.52
N LEU A 98 4.99 -4.31 -23.27
CA LEU A 98 3.78 -4.41 -22.47
C LEU A 98 2.88 -3.27 -22.94
N GLU A 99 1.59 -3.54 -23.18
CA GLU A 99 0.66 -2.57 -23.75
C GLU A 99 0.65 -1.24 -22.94
N GLU A 100 0.58 -0.10 -23.63
CA GLU A 100 0.37 1.21 -23.00
C GLU A 100 -0.89 1.12 -22.12
N GLY A 101 -0.71 1.18 -20.79
CA GLY A 101 -1.78 0.95 -19.82
C GLY A 101 -1.63 -0.31 -18.97
N SER A 102 -0.62 -1.16 -19.21
CA SER A 102 -0.32 -2.30 -18.35
C SER A 102 0.03 -1.83 -16.93
N SER A 103 -0.83 -2.15 -15.96
CA SER A 103 -0.67 -1.83 -14.53
C SER A 103 0.52 -2.55 -13.88
N CYS A 104 1.20 -3.46 -14.62
CA CYS A 104 2.15 -4.43 -14.07
C CYS A 104 1.55 -5.19 -12.87
N GLU A 105 0.22 -5.39 -12.89
CA GLU A 105 -0.49 -6.03 -11.79
C GLU A 105 -0.03 -7.47 -11.60
N GLY A 106 0.25 -7.82 -10.35
CA GLY A 106 0.77 -9.14 -10.01
C GLY A 106 2.28 -9.28 -10.18
N ASN A 107 2.99 -8.22 -10.60
CA ASN A 107 4.44 -8.28 -10.75
C ASN A 107 5.13 -8.60 -9.41
N MET A 108 6.14 -9.47 -9.45
CA MET A 108 6.96 -9.79 -8.27
C MET A 108 7.68 -8.55 -7.71
N ASN A 109 8.07 -7.61 -8.57
CA ASN A 109 8.38 -6.25 -8.18
C ASN A 109 7.09 -5.50 -7.79
N GLN A 110 6.72 -5.58 -6.50
CA GLN A 110 5.51 -4.91 -6.02
C GLN A 110 5.55 -3.37 -6.14
N TRP A 111 6.70 -2.75 -6.40
CA TRP A 111 6.81 -1.30 -6.67
C TRP A 111 6.55 -0.96 -8.13
N ALA A 112 6.63 -1.91 -9.06
CA ALA A 112 6.25 -1.68 -10.44
C ALA A 112 4.72 -1.82 -10.65
N ASP A 113 4.06 -2.56 -9.76
CA ASP A 113 2.61 -2.75 -9.74
C ASP A 113 1.90 -1.44 -9.34
N ARG A 114 1.32 -0.77 -10.33
CA ARG A 114 0.65 0.53 -10.16
C ARG A 114 -0.56 0.44 -9.25
N SER A 115 -1.34 -0.64 -9.38
CA SER A 115 -2.54 -0.87 -8.56
C SER A 115 -2.18 -1.03 -7.07
N LYS A 116 -1.04 -1.67 -6.77
CA LYS A 116 -0.51 -1.75 -5.40
C LYS A 116 0.04 -0.41 -4.90
N ASN A 117 0.71 0.36 -5.77
CA ASN A 117 1.25 1.66 -5.40
C ASN A 117 0.15 2.67 -5.10
N GLU A 118 -0.89 2.73 -5.94
CA GLU A 118 -2.05 3.59 -5.74
C GLU A 118 -2.71 3.29 -4.39
N ARG A 119 -2.95 2.02 -4.08
CA ARG A 119 -3.48 1.63 -2.76
C ARG A 119 -2.54 1.96 -1.60
N GLN A 120 -1.22 1.84 -1.80
CA GLN A 120 -0.24 2.05 -0.74
C GLN A 120 -0.02 3.53 -0.42
N PHE A 121 0.03 4.38 -1.45
CA PHE A 121 0.41 5.79 -1.36
C PHE A 121 -0.77 6.75 -1.51
N GLY A 122 -1.90 6.29 -2.03
CA GLY A 122 -3.12 7.08 -2.20
C GLY A 122 -4.11 6.98 -1.04
N TYR A 123 -3.74 6.37 0.10
CA TYR A 123 -4.62 6.30 1.26
C TYR A 123 -4.71 7.67 1.95
N ASP A 124 -5.91 8.24 2.01
CA ASP A 124 -6.21 9.47 2.72
C ASP A 124 -6.81 9.15 4.11
N ALA A 125 -5.99 9.36 5.15
CA ALA A 125 -6.39 9.11 6.52
C ALA A 125 -7.44 10.12 7.05
N PHE A 126 -7.45 11.36 6.54
CA PHE A 126 -8.45 12.36 6.92
C PHE A 126 -9.80 12.02 6.30
N ALA A 127 -9.82 11.75 4.99
CA ALA A 127 -11.05 11.36 4.29
C ALA A 127 -11.69 10.13 4.94
N ALA A 128 -10.90 9.13 5.35
CA ALA A 128 -11.40 7.95 6.04
C ALA A 128 -12.13 8.27 7.37
N VAL A 129 -11.71 9.32 8.08
CA VAL A 129 -12.37 9.79 9.31
C VAL A 129 -13.66 10.55 8.96
N GLU A 130 -13.61 11.47 7.99
CA GLU A 130 -14.77 12.25 7.56
C GLU A 130 -15.90 11.34 7.05
N GLU A 131 -15.57 10.38 6.16
CA GLU A 131 -16.52 9.39 5.66
C GLU A 131 -17.15 8.55 6.77
N TRP A 132 -16.39 8.24 7.82
CA TRP A 132 -16.92 7.54 8.98
C TRP A 132 -17.93 8.41 9.73
N TRP A 133 -17.60 9.67 9.99
CA TRP A 133 -18.50 10.61 10.65
C TRP A 133 -19.79 10.87 9.87
N GLU A 134 -19.69 11.05 8.55
CA GLU A 134 -20.85 11.20 7.66
C GLU A 134 -21.77 9.98 7.73
N ARG A 135 -21.20 8.76 7.67
CA ARG A 135 -21.98 7.51 7.73
C ARG A 135 -22.56 7.24 9.11
N SER A 136 -21.90 7.69 10.16
CA SER A 136 -22.33 7.51 11.55
C SER A 136 -23.32 8.57 12.02
N ASN A 137 -23.80 9.45 11.12
CA ASN A 137 -24.68 10.58 11.41
C ASN A 137 -24.12 11.53 12.50
N GLY A 138 -22.79 11.58 12.65
CA GLY A 138 -22.17 12.55 13.55
C GLY A 138 -22.52 12.43 15.04
N ILE A 139 -22.97 11.27 15.56
CA ILE A 139 -23.48 11.12 16.95
C ILE A 139 -24.50 12.18 17.37
#